data_AF-A0A7J5IXH1-F1
#
_entry.id   AF-A0A7J5IXH1-F1
#
_cell.length_a   1.000
_cell.length_b   1.000
_cell.length_c   1.000
_cell.angle_alpha   90.00
_cell.angle_beta   90.00
_cell.angle_gamma   90.00
#
_symmetry.space_group_name_H-M   'P 1'
#
loop_
_entity.id
_entity.type
_entity.pdbx_description
1 polymer ?
#
loop_
_entity_poly.entity_id
_entity_poly.type
_entity_poly.pdbx_seq_one_letter_code
_entity_poly.pdbx_strand_id
1 'polypeptide(L)' 'MIRYKIYQNQQKKGLNAGKWFARAVSDETFDLAKLAEHMSKHNSPYSSGVIKGVLTDMVDCIKEL' A
#
# COMPACT_ATOMS: atom_id res chain seq x y z
N MET A 1 2.81 -8.47 9.27
CA MET A 1 2.04 -8.02 10.45
C MET A 1 1.81 -6.52 10.33
N ILE A 2 0.57 -6.04 10.43
CA ILE A 2 0.27 -4.60 10.29
C ILE A 2 0.62 -3.88 11.60
N ARG A 3 1.45 -2.83 11.53
CA ARG A 3 1.80 -2.00 12.69
C ARG A 3 0.84 -0.82 12.82
N TYR A 4 0.56 -0.44 14.06
CA TYR A 4 -0.31 0.69 14.36
C TYR A 4 0.36 1.66 15.34
N LYS A 5 0.19 2.96 15.10
CA LYS A 5 0.55 4.01 16.05
C LYS A 5 -0.73 4.51 16.72
N ILE A 6 -0.75 4.43 18.04
CA ILE A 6 -1.83 4.96 18.86
C ILE A 6 -1.61 6.48 19.04
N TYR A 7 -2.67 7.26 18.90
CA TYR A 7 -2.65 8.70 19.15
C TYR A 7 -3.94 9.16 19.82
N GLN A 8 -3.83 10.15 20.69
CA GLN A 8 -5.00 10.78 21.31
C GLN A 8 -5.47 11.94 20.45
N ASN A 9 -6.79 12.03 20.25
CA ASN A 9 -7.39 13.18 19.61
C ASN A 9 -7.34 14.40 20.55
N GLN A 10 -6.64 15.43 20.10
CA GLN A 10 -6.40 16.66 20.86
C GLN A 10 -7.55 17.69 20.75
N GLN A 11 -8.64 17.33 20.06
CA GLN A 11 -9.84 18.17 20.04
C GLN A 11 -10.36 18.41 21.47
N LYS A 12 -10.68 19.67 21.79
CA LYS A 12 -11.15 20.07 23.12
C LYS A 12 -12.66 19.88 23.33
N LYS A 13 -13.44 19.76 22.26
CA LYS A 13 -14.90 19.62 22.26
C LYS A 13 -15.35 18.68 21.14
N GLY A 14 -16.58 18.16 21.25
CA GLY A 14 -17.17 17.23 20.28
C GLY A 14 -17.03 15.76 20.67
N LEU A 15 -17.73 14.88 19.95
CA LEU A 15 -17.89 13.46 20.28
C LEU A 15 -16.56 12.69 20.41
N ASN A 16 -15.50 13.17 19.75
CA ASN A 16 -14.20 12.49 19.68
C ASN A 16 -13.10 13.14 20.51
N ALA A 17 -13.41 14.20 21.26
CA ALA A 17 -12.46 14.89 22.13
C ALA A 17 -11.84 13.92 23.16
N GLY A 18 -10.51 13.88 23.24
CA GLY A 18 -9.78 13.03 24.20
C GLY A 18 -9.80 11.52 23.91
N LYS A 19 -10.51 11.05 22.87
CA LYS A 19 -10.53 9.64 22.48
C LYS A 19 -9.21 9.22 21.84
N TRP A 20 -8.87 7.93 21.99
CA TRP A 20 -7.69 7.32 21.41
C TRP A 20 -8.03 6.59 20.11
N PHE A 21 -7.16 6.74 19.12
CA PHE A 21 -7.30 6.14 17.80
C PHE A 21 -6.01 5.45 17.39
N ALA A 22 -6.13 4.47 16.49
CA ALA A 22 -5.00 3.81 15.86
C ALA A 22 -4.91 4.24 14.40
N ARG A 23 -3.70 4.55 13.93
CA ARG A 23 -3.41 4.69 12.50
C ARG A 23 -2.46 3.58 12.06
N ALA A 24 -2.72 3.01 10.89
CA ALA A 24 -1.79 2.09 10.26
C ALA A 24 -0.45 2.81 9.99
N VAL A 25 0.64 2.08 10.16
CA VAL A 25 1.99 2.52 9.84
C VAL A 25 2.43 1.76 8.59
N SER A 26 2.73 2.51 7.53
CA SER A 26 3.33 1.98 6.31
C SER A 26 4.84 2.08 6.44
N ASP A 27 5.49 0.93 6.52
CA ASP A 27 6.94 0.83 6.72
C ASP A 27 7.73 1.01 5.44
N GLU A 28 7.10 0.63 4.34
CA GLU A 28 7.64 0.74 3.01
C GLU A 28 6.51 0.91 1.99
N THR A 29 6.88 1.43 0.83
CA THR A 29 6.01 1.54 -0.35
C THR A 29 6.76 0.86 -1.49
N PHE A 30 6.05 0.08 -2.30
CA PHE A 30 6.62 -0.63 -3.44
C PHE A 30 6.17 0.07 -4.71
N ASP A 31 7.12 0.32 -5.60
CA ASP A 31 6.81 0.65 -6.97
C ASP A 31 6.50 -0.63 -7.78
N LEU A 32 6.08 -0.45 -9.03
CA LEU A 32 5.76 -1.57 -9.92
C LEU A 32 6.97 -2.47 -10.20
N ALA A 33 8.19 -1.94 -10.16
CA ALA A 33 9.39 -2.72 -10.43
C ALA A 33 9.70 -3.67 -9.26
N LYS A 34 9.69 -3.15 -8.02
CA LYS A 34 9.91 -3.93 -6.80
C LYS A 34 8.79 -4.96 -6.60
N LEU A 35 7.55 -4.62 -6.93
CA LEU A 35 6.43 -5.55 -6.91
C LEU A 35 6.61 -6.67 -7.95
N ALA A 36 6.97 -6.34 -9.19
CA ALA A 36 7.19 -7.32 -10.25
C ALA A 36 8.34 -8.28 -9.93
N GLU A 37 9.43 -7.77 -9.33
CA GLU A 37 10.53 -8.62 -8.86
C GLU A 37 10.06 -9.59 -7.77
N HIS A 38 9.34 -9.11 -6.76
CA HIS A 38 8.76 -9.94 -5.70
C HIS A 38 7.86 -11.05 -6.29
N MET A 39 6.96 -10.70 -7.21
CA MET A 39 6.05 -11.66 -7.85
C MET A 39 6.79 -12.71 -8.69
N SER A 40 7.84 -12.33 -9.42
CA SER A 40 8.65 -13.28 -10.21
C SER A 40 9.32 -14.36 -9.35
N LYS A 41 9.61 -14.04 -8.08
CA LYS A 41 10.22 -14.96 -7.12
C LYS A 41 9.19 -15.80 -6.36
N HIS A 42 7.88 -15.57 -6.59
CA HIS A 42 6.81 -16.17 -5.82
C HIS A 42 6.02 -17.21 -6.65
N ASN A 43 6.70 -18.30 -7.00
CA ASN A 43 6.16 -19.43 -7.78
C ASN A 43 5.53 -19.01 -9.12
N SER A 44 6.02 -17.91 -9.71
CA SER A 44 5.60 -17.45 -11.02
C SER A 44 6.55 -17.97 -12.11
N PRO A 45 6.04 -18.47 -13.25
CA PRO A 45 6.87 -18.80 -14.41
C PRO A 45 7.31 -17.55 -15.20
N TYR A 46 6.76 -16.36 -14.88
CA TYR A 46 6.99 -15.13 -15.60
C TYR A 46 8.14 -14.32 -15.00
N SER A 47 8.98 -13.75 -15.87
CA SER A 47 10.04 -12.83 -15.45
C SER A 47 9.47 -11.52 -14.92
N SER A 48 10.26 -10.80 -14.13
CA SER A 48 9.89 -9.48 -13.61
C SER A 48 9.59 -8.47 -14.73
N GLY A 49 10.25 -8.60 -15.89
CA GLY A 49 9.99 -7.76 -17.07
C GLY A 49 8.58 -7.95 -17.63
N VAL A 50 8.15 -9.22 -17.80
CA VAL A 50 6.80 -9.55 -18.28
C VAL A 50 5.74 -9.03 -17.29
N ILE A 51 5.94 -9.31 -16.00
CA ILE A 51 5.01 -8.90 -14.95
C ILE A 51 4.89 -7.37 -14.89
N LYS A 52 6.00 -6.65 -14.95
CA LYS A 52 6.01 -5.18 -14.93
C LYS A 52 5.27 -4.58 -16.13
N GLY A 53 5.43 -5.16 -17.32
CA GLY A 53 4.72 -4.72 -18.53
C GLY A 53 3.20 -4.77 -18.33
N VAL A 54 2.68 -5.94 -17.92
CA VAL A 54 1.24 -6.12 -17.65
C VAL A 54 0.72 -5.17 -16.57
N LEU A 55 1.48 -4.99 -15.48
CA LEU A 55 1.10 -4.05 -14.41
C LEU A 55 1.06 -2.60 -14.90
N THR A 56 1.94 -2.23 -15.83
CA THR A 56 1.98 -0.88 -16.41
C THR A 56 0.74 -0.63 -17.26
N ASP A 57 0.43 -1.55 -18.18
CA ASP A 57 -0.76 -1.46 -19.04
C ASP A 57 -2.05 -1.41 -18.21
N MET A 58 -2.11 -2.19 -17.12
CA MET A 58 -3.25 -2.17 -16.19
C MET A 58 -3.41 -0.81 -15.49
N VAL A 59 -2.31 -0.19 -15.04
CA VAL A 59 -2.36 1.13 -14.39
C VAL A 59 -2.81 2.19 -15.38
N ASP A 60 -2.37 2.12 -16.64
CA ASP A 60 -2.77 3.07 -17.68
C ASP A 60 -4.26 2.91 -18.01
N CYS A 61 -4.73 1.68 -18.24
CA CYS A 61 -6.15 1.38 -18.47
C CYS A 61 -7.06 1.90 -17.33
N ILE A 62 -6.68 1.70 -16.07
CA ILE A 62 -7.48 2.17 -14.92
C ILE A 62 -7.56 3.71 -14.85
N LYS A 63 -6.49 4.41 -15.25
CA LYS A 63 -6.47 5.88 -15.25
C LYS A 63 -7.29 6.49 -16.39
N GLU A 64 -7.60 5.71 -17.42
CA GLU A 64 -8.47 6.13 -18.53
C GLU A 64 -9.97 6.01 -18.21
N LEU A 65 -10.34 5.33 -17.11
CA LEU A 65 -11.72 5.21 -16.60
C LEU A 65 -12.10 6.38 -15.69
#